data_AF-A0A919IWF4-F1
#
_entry.id   AF-A0A919IWF4-F1
#
_cell.length_a   1.000
_cell.length_b   1.000
_cell.length_c   1.000
_cell.angle_alpha   90.00
_cell.angle_beta   90.00
_cell.angle_gamma   90.00
#
_symmetry.space_group_name_H-M   'P 1'
#
loop_
_entity.id
_entity.type
_entity.pdbx_description
1 polymer ?
#
loop_
_entity_poly.entity_id
_entity_poly.type
_entity_poly.pdbx_seq_one_letter_code
_entity_poly.pdbx_strand_id
1 'polypeptide(L)'
;MLVTCILWSAAHGRGKRFHRLSRTFVAGAPVAPCPTRVSAMSVKLSSELRDLIRSGPLAHLTTINEDGSPQVSVIWIGLDGDDVVSGHLGRYLKVRNIERDPRVVLSFEAPRQPGVVMAEHAVLTATASIEPDDDTWDLLNDLHKVYVDPAGEFPAPRKPGFVIRYCVDRVGGVGPWAG
;
A
#
# COMPACT_ATOMS: atom_id res chain seq x y z
N MET A 1 8.07 1.74 -19.05
CA MET A 1 8.91 2.95 -18.93
C MET A 1 8.07 4.21 -19.17
N LEU A 2 6.96 4.40 -18.44
CA LEU A 2 6.01 5.51 -18.69
C LEU A 2 5.29 6.05 -17.44
N VAL A 3 5.70 5.64 -16.23
CA VAL A 3 5.02 6.02 -14.98
C VAL A 3 5.77 7.11 -14.20
N THR A 4 7.01 7.40 -14.56
CA THR A 4 7.85 8.40 -13.88
C THR A 4 7.59 9.86 -14.32
N CYS A 5 6.89 10.12 -15.43
CA CYS A 5 6.80 11.47 -15.99
C CYS A 5 5.67 12.36 -15.43
N ILE A 6 4.61 11.82 -14.82
CA ILE A 6 3.46 12.65 -14.43
C ILE A 6 3.67 13.35 -13.07
N LEU A 7 4.44 12.77 -12.15
CA LEU A 7 4.61 13.33 -10.80
C LEU A 7 5.74 14.36 -10.65
N TRP A 8 6.70 14.44 -11.59
CA TRP A 8 7.85 15.35 -11.46
C TRP A 8 7.46 16.84 -11.58
N SER A 9 6.41 17.17 -12.32
CA SER A 9 6.19 18.57 -12.75
C SER A 9 5.47 19.48 -11.74
N ALA A 10 4.95 18.97 -10.61
CA ALA A 10 4.05 19.73 -9.74
C ALA A 10 4.67 20.25 -8.41
N ALA A 11 5.86 19.78 -8.03
CA ALA A 11 6.34 19.89 -6.64
C ALA A 11 7.10 21.19 -6.25
N HIS A 12 7.25 22.20 -7.12
CA HIS A 12 8.07 23.38 -6.83
C HIS A 12 7.25 24.67 -6.64
N GLY A 13 6.48 24.72 -5.55
CA GLY A 13 5.68 25.90 -5.13
C GLY A 13 5.88 26.26 -3.67
N ARG A 14 6.40 27.47 -3.40
CA ARG A 14 6.84 27.99 -2.10
C ARG A 14 5.75 28.11 -1.01
N GLY A 15 6.02 27.43 0.11
CA GLY A 15 5.82 27.78 1.52
C GLY A 15 4.68 28.69 1.97
N LYS A 16 3.78 28.17 2.84
CA LYS A 16 3.03 28.95 3.86
C LYS A 16 2.78 28.14 5.14
N ARG A 17 2.64 28.90 6.24
CA ARG A 17 2.69 28.51 7.65
C ARG A 17 1.54 27.58 8.09
N PHE A 18 1.90 26.63 8.96
CA PHE A 18 1.02 25.64 9.60
C PHE A 18 -0.01 26.28 10.54
N HIS A 19 -1.27 25.89 10.41
CA HIS A 19 -2.27 25.98 11.48
C HIS A 19 -2.83 24.60 11.75
N ARG A 20 -2.81 24.22 13.03
CA ARG A 20 -3.23 22.93 13.58
C ARG A 20 -4.76 22.82 13.45
N LEU A 21 -5.24 21.89 12.64
CA LEU A 21 -6.65 21.48 12.66
C LEU A 21 -6.73 19.96 12.83
N SER A 22 -7.11 19.58 14.05
CA SER A 22 -7.61 18.27 14.42
C SER A 22 -8.95 18.03 13.71
N ARG A 23 -9.00 17.04 12.82
CA ARG A 23 -10.27 16.44 12.38
C ARG A 23 -10.19 14.93 12.33
N THR A 24 -11.16 14.33 13.00
CA THR A 24 -11.51 12.92 13.06
C THR A 24 -11.77 12.36 11.66
N PHE A 25 -11.16 11.20 11.40
CA PHE A 25 -11.43 10.32 10.25
C PHE A 25 -12.92 10.00 10.15
N VAL A 26 -13.48 10.08 8.94
CA VAL A 26 -14.74 9.42 8.59
C VAL A 26 -14.33 8.21 7.74
N ALA A 27 -14.67 7.02 8.22
CA ALA A 27 -14.40 5.77 7.51
C ALA A 27 -15.22 5.72 6.20
N GLY A 28 -14.55 5.45 5.09
CA GLY A 28 -15.20 5.03 3.84
C GLY A 28 -15.96 3.71 4.04
N ALA A 29 -16.84 3.36 3.10
CA ALA A 29 -17.67 2.17 3.19
C ALA A 29 -16.82 0.88 3.39
N PRO A 30 -17.32 -0.12 4.14
CA PRO A 30 -16.57 -1.36 4.38
C PRO A 30 -16.46 -2.16 3.07
N VAL A 31 -15.26 -2.14 2.49
CA VAL A 31 -14.84 -2.98 1.36
C VAL A 31 -14.71 -4.43 1.85
N ALA A 32 -14.99 -5.43 1.01
CA ALA A 32 -15.22 -6.79 1.49
C ALA A 32 -13.97 -7.41 2.18
N PRO A 33 -14.18 -8.22 3.24
CA PRO A 33 -13.09 -8.83 3.99
C PRO A 33 -12.38 -9.93 3.20
N CYS A 34 -11.18 -10.29 3.64
CA CYS A 34 -10.38 -11.38 3.09
C CYS A 34 -11.24 -12.65 2.79
N PRO A 35 -11.16 -13.24 1.59
CA PRO A 35 -11.94 -14.42 1.26
C PRO A 35 -11.62 -15.57 2.22
N THR A 36 -12.67 -16.10 2.85
CA THR A 36 -12.58 -17.18 3.83
C THR A 36 -12.56 -18.54 3.12
N ARG A 37 -11.35 -19.10 2.90
CA ARG A 37 -10.93 -20.51 2.64
C ARG A 37 -9.96 -20.55 1.44
N VAL A 38 -8.72 -21.04 1.55
CA VAL A 38 -8.23 -22.28 2.19
C VAL A 38 -6.92 -22.03 2.96
N SER A 39 -6.85 -22.62 4.15
CA SER A 39 -5.79 -22.57 5.18
C SER A 39 -5.70 -21.30 6.02
N ALA A 40 -6.35 -21.35 7.18
CA ALA A 40 -6.21 -20.40 8.27
C ALA A 40 -4.74 -20.22 8.66
N MET A 41 -4.14 -19.07 8.33
CA MET A 41 -3.20 -18.30 9.16
C MET A 41 -3.04 -16.89 8.58
N SER A 42 -4.13 -16.10 8.51
CA SER A 42 -3.93 -14.64 8.38
C SER A 42 -3.29 -14.15 9.68
N VAL A 43 -2.08 -13.63 9.62
CA VAL A 43 -1.35 -13.13 10.79
C VAL A 43 -1.90 -11.77 11.16
N LYS A 44 -2.27 -11.60 12.43
CA LYS A 44 -2.62 -10.29 12.96
C LYS A 44 -1.40 -9.38 12.93
N LEU A 45 -1.51 -8.22 12.29
CA LEU A 45 -0.40 -7.27 12.21
C LEU A 45 -0.06 -6.74 13.61
N SER A 46 1.22 -6.79 13.98
CA SER A 46 1.71 -6.21 15.24
C SER A 46 1.55 -4.69 15.23
N SER A 47 1.58 -4.06 16.40
CA SER A 47 1.58 -2.59 16.52
C SER A 47 2.71 -1.96 15.72
N GLU A 48 3.90 -2.54 15.79
CA GLU A 48 5.12 -2.02 15.17
C GLU A 48 5.06 -2.12 13.65
N LEU A 49 4.50 -3.20 13.11
CA LEU A 49 4.28 -3.33 11.67
C LEU A 49 3.24 -2.32 11.18
N ARG A 50 2.16 -2.12 11.95
CA ARG A 50 1.11 -1.14 11.62
C ARG A 50 1.67 0.28 11.64
N ASP A 51 2.52 0.61 12.60
CA ASP A 51 3.18 1.91 12.71
C ASP A 51 4.15 2.13 11.55
N LEU A 52 4.92 1.10 11.17
CA LEU A 52 5.77 1.15 9.98
C LEU A 52 4.93 1.39 8.71
N ILE A 53 3.82 0.71 8.51
CA ILE A 53 2.96 0.95 7.33
C ILE A 53 2.40 2.39 7.34
N ARG A 54 1.97 2.87 8.51
CA ARG A 54 1.45 4.25 8.68
C ARG A 54 2.50 5.32 8.42
N SER A 55 3.80 5.02 8.58
CA SER A 55 4.86 5.96 8.26
C SER A 55 5.06 6.17 6.75
N GLY A 56 4.33 5.44 5.90
CA GLY A 56 4.34 5.61 4.45
C GLY A 56 5.59 5.09 3.74
N PRO A 57 6.04 3.84 3.98
CA PRO A 57 7.17 3.29 3.25
C PRO A 57 6.73 2.92 1.82
N LEU A 58 7.61 3.10 0.84
CA LEU A 58 7.36 2.61 -0.52
C LEU A 58 7.49 1.09 -0.54
N ALA A 59 6.44 0.41 -1.02
CA ALA A 59 6.41 -1.05 -1.07
C ALA A 59 6.74 -1.58 -2.46
N HIS A 60 7.64 -2.54 -2.51
CA HIS A 60 7.89 -3.38 -3.68
C HIS A 60 6.88 -4.52 -3.68
N LEU A 61 5.85 -4.42 -4.53
CA LEU A 61 4.89 -5.47 -4.77
C LEU A 61 5.40 -6.40 -5.86
N THR A 62 5.62 -7.66 -5.49
CA THR A 62 5.92 -8.76 -6.41
C THR A 62 4.64 -9.53 -6.72
N THR A 63 4.34 -9.69 -8.01
CA THR A 63 3.26 -10.51 -8.55
C THR A 63 3.83 -11.56 -9.52
N ILE A 64 3.02 -12.53 -9.94
CA ILE A 64 3.44 -13.63 -10.82
C ILE A 64 2.88 -13.37 -12.23
N ASN A 65 3.74 -13.30 -13.25
CA ASN A 65 3.34 -13.18 -14.66
C ASN A 65 2.70 -14.47 -15.19
N GLU A 66 2.13 -14.42 -16.40
CA GLU A 66 1.47 -15.57 -17.03
C GLU A 66 2.45 -16.72 -17.31
N ASP A 67 3.70 -16.41 -17.63
CA ASP A 67 4.79 -17.37 -17.82
C ASP A 67 5.43 -17.86 -16.49
N GLY A 68 4.89 -17.43 -15.34
CA GLY A 68 5.40 -17.76 -14.02
C GLY A 68 6.57 -16.88 -13.53
N SER A 69 7.10 -15.97 -14.35
CA SER A 69 8.18 -15.05 -13.94
C SER A 69 7.68 -13.99 -12.93
N PRO A 70 8.54 -13.49 -12.02
CA PRO A 70 8.15 -12.43 -11.09
C PRO A 70 8.05 -11.07 -11.80
N GLN A 71 7.05 -10.27 -11.41
CA GLN A 71 6.88 -8.87 -11.81
C GLN A 71 6.88 -7.99 -10.57
N VAL A 72 7.77 -7.00 -10.54
CA VAL A 72 7.87 -6.06 -9.41
C VAL A 72 7.34 -4.69 -9.80
N SER A 73 6.53 -4.10 -8.93
CA SER A 73 6.12 -2.70 -8.99
C SER A 73 6.35 -2.00 -7.65
N VAL A 74 6.75 -0.73 -7.67
CA VAL A 74 6.72 0.11 -6.45
C VAL A 74 5.33 0.74 -6.31
N ILE A 75 4.74 0.66 -5.11
CA ILE A 75 3.38 1.14 -4.81
C ILE A 75 3.33 1.84 -3.45
N TRP A 76 2.26 2.61 -3.24
CA TRP A 76 1.84 3.08 -1.92
C TRP A 76 0.95 2.03 -1.26
N ILE A 77 1.09 1.90 0.06
CA ILE A 77 0.28 1.00 0.87
C ILE A 77 -0.30 1.76 2.06
N GLY A 78 -1.45 1.29 2.54
CA GLY A 78 -2.11 1.81 3.73
C GLY A 78 -2.73 0.69 4.55
N LEU A 79 -3.47 1.08 5.58
CA LEU A 79 -4.25 0.17 6.40
C LEU A 79 -5.74 0.48 6.27
N ASP A 80 -6.54 -0.55 6.14
CA ASP A 80 -7.99 -0.52 6.33
C ASP A 80 -8.37 -1.61 7.34
N GLY A 81 -8.76 -1.19 8.55
CA GLY A 81 -8.93 -2.09 9.68
C GLY A 81 -7.63 -2.85 10.02
N ASP A 82 -7.65 -4.16 9.81
CA ASP A 82 -6.51 -5.08 10.02
C ASP A 82 -5.80 -5.48 8.72
N ASP A 83 -6.28 -5.03 7.57
CA ASP A 83 -5.71 -5.39 6.28
C ASP A 83 -4.78 -4.31 5.73
N VAL A 84 -3.78 -4.74 4.97
CA VAL A 84 -2.96 -3.84 4.15
C VAL A 84 -3.67 -3.63 2.82
N VAL A 85 -3.73 -2.39 2.34
CA VAL A 85 -4.45 -2.05 1.10
C VAL A 85 -3.62 -1.19 0.15
N SER A 86 -3.96 -1.21 -1.14
CA SER A 86 -3.49 -0.25 -2.14
C SER A 86 -4.57 0.05 -3.19
N GLY A 87 -4.54 1.25 -3.76
CA GLY A 87 -5.47 1.70 -4.81
C GLY A 87 -4.83 1.76 -6.20
N HIS A 88 -5.59 1.43 -7.24
CA HIS A 88 -5.13 1.48 -8.65
C HIS A 88 -6.24 1.99 -9.57
N LEU A 89 -6.03 3.13 -10.23
CA LEU A 89 -7.00 3.73 -11.17
C LEU A 89 -7.11 3.05 -12.55
N GLY A 90 -6.45 1.92 -12.74
CA GLY A 90 -6.42 1.20 -14.00
C GLY A 90 -6.05 -0.25 -13.83
N ARG A 91 -6.52 -1.09 -14.77
CA ARG A 91 -6.26 -2.53 -14.79
C ARG A 91 -4.85 -2.83 -15.32
N TYR A 92 -3.84 -2.36 -14.60
CA TYR A 92 -2.43 -2.50 -14.93
C TYR A 92 -1.97 -3.96 -14.86
N LEU A 93 -0.74 -4.26 -15.30
CA LEU A 93 -0.19 -5.62 -15.30
C LEU A 93 -0.29 -6.32 -13.94
N LYS A 94 0.03 -5.65 -12.84
CA LYS A 94 -0.09 -6.22 -11.48
C LYS A 94 -1.52 -6.62 -11.11
N VAL A 95 -2.52 -5.83 -11.53
CA VAL A 95 -3.95 -6.14 -11.31
C VAL A 95 -4.31 -7.42 -12.06
N ARG A 96 -3.94 -7.49 -13.35
CA ARG A 96 -4.14 -8.67 -14.20
C ARG A 96 -3.42 -9.92 -13.67
N ASN A 97 -2.23 -9.74 -13.12
CA ASN A 97 -1.46 -10.81 -12.52
C ASN A 97 -2.18 -11.35 -11.27
N ILE A 98 -2.63 -10.48 -10.38
CA ILE A 98 -3.31 -10.87 -9.14
C ILE A 98 -4.68 -11.51 -9.40
N GLU A 99 -5.45 -11.01 -10.38
CA GLU A 99 -6.72 -11.64 -10.79
C GLU A 99 -6.53 -13.10 -11.24
N ARG A 100 -5.36 -13.42 -11.82
CA ARG A 100 -5.00 -14.79 -12.24
C ARG A 100 -4.39 -15.61 -11.09
N ASP A 101 -3.47 -15.02 -10.34
CA ASP A 101 -2.75 -15.66 -9.23
C ASP A 101 -2.64 -14.67 -8.06
N PRO A 102 -3.39 -14.89 -6.96
CA PRO A 102 -3.48 -13.92 -5.89
C PRO A 102 -2.25 -13.90 -4.97
N ARG A 103 -1.27 -14.80 -5.18
CA ARG A 103 -0.08 -14.87 -4.34
C ARG A 103 0.84 -13.69 -4.63
N VAL A 104 1.14 -12.93 -3.59
CA VAL A 104 2.00 -11.74 -3.69
C VAL A 104 3.01 -11.69 -2.56
N VAL A 105 4.06 -10.89 -2.79
CA VAL A 105 5.00 -10.49 -1.75
C VAL A 105 5.11 -8.97 -1.73
N LEU A 106 5.02 -8.36 -0.55
CA LEU A 106 5.34 -6.95 -0.35
C LEU A 106 6.66 -6.84 0.43
N SER A 107 7.58 -6.00 -0.04
CA SER A 107 8.83 -5.71 0.67
C SER A 107 9.04 -4.21 0.81
N PHE A 108 9.31 -3.73 2.02
CA PHE A 108 9.54 -2.32 2.30
C PHE A 108 10.48 -2.10 3.49
N GLU A 109 11.28 -1.05 3.39
CA GLU A 109 12.25 -0.67 4.42
C GLU A 109 11.63 0.24 5.47
N ALA A 110 12.15 0.15 6.70
CA ALA A 110 11.94 1.14 7.73
C ALA A 110 12.98 2.28 7.61
N PRO A 111 12.70 3.45 8.21
CA PRO A 111 13.66 4.54 8.24
C PRO A 111 15.03 4.10 8.80
N ARG A 112 16.11 4.55 8.16
CA ARG A 112 17.48 4.22 8.61
C ARG A 112 17.73 4.79 10.00
N GLN A 113 18.15 3.91 10.91
CA GLN A 113 18.57 4.28 12.26
C GLN A 113 20.11 4.33 12.34
N PRO A 114 20.71 5.42 12.85
CA PRO A 114 22.16 5.49 13.06
C PRO A 114 22.66 4.34 13.96
N GLY A 115 23.77 3.72 13.57
CA GLY A 115 24.37 2.62 14.33
C GLY A 115 23.75 1.23 14.12
N VAL A 116 22.66 1.13 13.35
CA VAL A 116 22.07 -0.17 12.98
C VAL A 116 22.74 -0.70 11.70
N VAL A 117 23.37 -1.87 11.81
CA VAL A 117 24.19 -2.48 10.72
C VAL A 117 23.32 -2.96 9.56
N MET A 118 22.23 -3.67 9.86
CA MET A 118 21.31 -4.19 8.85
C MET A 118 20.07 -3.31 8.75
N ALA A 119 19.70 -2.90 7.53
CA ALA A 119 18.48 -2.12 7.34
C ALA A 119 17.28 -2.91 7.86
N GLU A 120 16.51 -2.30 8.76
CA GLU A 120 15.23 -2.84 9.16
C GLU A 120 14.27 -2.79 7.97
N HIS A 121 13.56 -3.89 7.75
CA HIS A 121 12.62 -4.03 6.65
C HIS A 121 11.59 -5.12 6.97
N ALA A 122 10.40 -4.99 6.38
CA ALA A 122 9.36 -6.00 6.45
C ALA A 122 9.20 -6.70 5.10
N VAL A 123 8.98 -8.01 5.13
CA VAL A 123 8.57 -8.80 3.98
C VAL A 123 7.26 -9.51 4.31
N LEU A 124 6.20 -9.16 3.60
CA LEU A 124 4.88 -9.76 3.77
C LEU A 124 4.64 -10.76 2.65
N THR A 125 4.47 -12.03 2.98
CA THR A 125 3.84 -13.00 2.07
C THR A 125 2.35 -12.91 2.28
N ALA A 126 1.59 -12.71 1.21
CA ALA A 126 0.16 -12.45 1.31
C ALA A 126 -0.62 -13.04 0.14
N THR A 127 -1.91 -13.24 0.38
CA THR A 127 -2.91 -13.54 -0.62
C THR A 127 -3.74 -12.28 -0.86
N ALA A 128 -3.76 -11.81 -2.10
CA ALA A 128 -4.44 -10.58 -2.48
C ALA A 128 -5.87 -10.84 -2.99
N SER A 129 -6.83 -10.01 -2.57
CA SER A 129 -8.13 -9.88 -3.21
C SER A 129 -8.22 -8.54 -3.94
N ILE A 130 -8.98 -8.50 -5.04
CA ILE A 130 -9.19 -7.31 -5.86
C ILE A 130 -10.67 -7.06 -5.98
N GLU A 131 -11.09 -5.84 -5.71
CA GLU A 131 -12.46 -5.38 -5.93
C GLU A 131 -12.45 -4.11 -6.78
N PRO A 132 -13.27 -4.04 -7.86
CA PRO A 132 -13.63 -2.76 -8.45
C PRO A 132 -14.33 -1.90 -7.39
N ASP A 133 -13.92 -0.66 -7.27
CA ASP A 133 -14.40 0.23 -6.21
C ASP A 133 -14.50 1.67 -6.70
N ASP A 134 -15.68 2.28 -6.49
CA ASP A 134 -15.97 3.67 -6.83
C ASP A 134 -15.20 4.65 -5.93
N ASP A 135 -14.84 4.23 -4.71
CA ASP A 135 -14.13 5.01 -3.70
C ASP A 135 -12.60 4.85 -3.80
N THR A 136 -12.08 4.14 -4.82
CA THR A 136 -10.63 3.96 -5.03
C THR A 136 -9.87 5.29 -5.05
N TRP A 137 -10.49 6.36 -5.58
CA TRP A 137 -9.88 7.67 -5.62
C TRP A 137 -9.69 8.26 -4.21
N ASP A 138 -10.65 8.08 -3.30
CA ASP A 138 -10.55 8.61 -1.94
C ASP A 138 -9.46 7.89 -1.15
N LEU A 139 -9.31 6.57 -1.33
CA LEU A 139 -8.15 5.82 -0.82
C LEU A 139 -6.82 6.40 -1.34
N LEU A 140 -6.72 6.63 -2.65
CA LEU A 140 -5.52 7.21 -3.25
C LEU A 140 -5.24 8.64 -2.76
N ASN A 141 -6.28 9.40 -2.46
CA ASN A 141 -6.17 10.73 -1.89
C ASN A 141 -5.68 10.71 -0.44
N ASP A 142 -6.11 9.74 0.36
CA ASP A 142 -5.58 9.58 1.71
C ASP A 142 -4.13 9.10 1.70
N LEU A 143 -3.76 8.20 0.79
CA LEU A 143 -2.37 7.82 0.58
C LEU A 143 -1.52 9.00 0.08
N HIS A 144 -2.04 9.85 -0.82
CA HIS A 144 -1.33 11.06 -1.27
C HIS A 144 -0.94 11.97 -0.11
N LYS A 145 -1.82 12.13 0.88
CA LYS A 145 -1.54 12.94 2.09
C LYS A 145 -0.41 12.37 2.95
N VAL A 146 -0.22 11.04 2.92
CA VAL A 146 0.88 10.38 3.63
C VAL A 146 2.18 10.47 2.83
N TYR A 147 2.12 10.15 1.53
CA TYR A 147 3.31 9.91 0.71
C TYR A 147 3.85 11.16 -0.01
N VAL A 148 3.04 12.21 -0.17
CA VAL A 148 3.40 13.37 -1.01
C VAL A 148 3.20 14.68 -0.27
N ASP A 149 1.96 15.04 0.06
CA ASP A 149 1.63 16.32 0.70
C ASP A 149 0.39 16.20 1.59
N PRO A 150 0.53 16.30 2.92
CA PRO A 150 -0.59 16.25 3.86
C PRO A 150 -1.68 17.30 3.63
N ALA A 151 -1.36 18.40 2.95
CA ALA A 151 -2.30 19.48 2.63
C ALA A 151 -2.83 19.42 1.18
N GLY A 152 -2.27 18.54 0.34
CA GLY A 152 -2.59 18.44 -1.07
C GLY A 152 -3.65 17.38 -1.39
N GLU A 153 -4.12 17.41 -2.63
CA GLU A 153 -5.05 16.42 -3.17
C GLU A 153 -4.38 15.55 -4.23
N PHE A 154 -4.85 14.31 -4.37
CA PHE A 154 -4.35 13.40 -5.39
C PHE A 154 -4.58 13.99 -6.80
N PRO A 155 -3.52 14.16 -7.61
CA PRO A 155 -3.57 14.98 -8.83
C PRO A 155 -4.10 14.20 -10.04
N ALA A 156 -5.20 13.46 -9.87
CA ALA A 156 -5.90 12.76 -10.94
C ALA A 156 -7.40 12.99 -10.84
N PRO A 157 -8.16 12.95 -11.95
CA PRO A 157 -9.62 13.02 -11.89
C PRO A 157 -10.21 11.86 -11.07
N ARG A 158 -11.29 12.15 -10.34
CA ARG A 158 -12.11 11.12 -9.69
C ARG A 158 -12.69 10.15 -10.71
N LYS A 159 -12.46 8.86 -10.48
CA LYS A 159 -13.03 7.78 -11.28
C LYS A 159 -12.93 6.45 -10.50
N PRO A 160 -13.77 5.46 -10.83
CA PRO A 160 -13.64 4.12 -10.27
C PRO A 160 -12.27 3.51 -10.58
N GLY A 161 -11.85 2.60 -9.72
CA GLY A 161 -10.60 1.88 -9.87
C GLY A 161 -10.67 0.50 -9.23
N PHE A 162 -9.54 0.04 -8.72
CA PHE A 162 -9.40 -1.21 -8.02
C PHE A 162 -8.77 -0.97 -6.66
N VAL A 163 -9.40 -1.49 -5.61
CA VAL A 163 -8.78 -1.65 -4.29
C VAL A 163 -8.24 -3.07 -4.22
N ILE A 164 -6.96 -3.19 -3.87
CA ILE A 164 -6.30 -4.47 -3.61
C ILE A 164 -6.08 -4.57 -2.11
N ARG A 165 -6.60 -5.65 -1.52
CA ARG A 165 -6.43 -5.98 -0.10
C ARG A 165 -5.49 -7.17 0.03
N TYR A 166 -4.53 -7.08 0.94
CA TYR A 166 -3.49 -8.08 1.15
C TYR A 166 -3.71 -8.79 2.48
N CYS A 167 -4.21 -10.01 2.41
CA CYS A 167 -4.31 -10.89 3.57
C CYS A 167 -2.92 -11.43 3.88
N VAL A 168 -2.31 -10.94 4.96
CA VAL A 168 -0.92 -11.31 5.30
C VAL A 168 -0.89 -12.71 5.89
N ASP A 169 -0.24 -13.63 5.19
CA ASP A 169 -0.06 -15.03 5.59
C ASP A 169 1.20 -15.21 6.44
N ARG A 170 2.22 -14.39 6.20
CA ARG A 170 3.49 -14.43 6.95
C ARG A 170 4.18 -13.07 6.94
N VAL A 171 4.70 -12.68 8.10
CA VAL A 171 5.60 -11.54 8.27
C VAL A 171 7.02 -12.06 8.40
N GLY A 172 7.96 -11.45 7.68
CA GLY A 172 9.39 -11.67 7.82
C GLY A 172 10.17 -10.37 7.69
N GLY A 173 11.48 -10.49 7.52
CA GLY A 173 12.41 -9.36 7.45
C GLY A 173 13.17 -9.18 8.76
N VAL A 174 13.53 -7.93 9.06
CA VAL A 174 14.37 -7.54 10.19
C VAL A 174 13.73 -6.35 10.88
N GLY A 175 13.44 -6.49 12.17
CA GLY A 175 12.85 -5.44 12.99
C GLY A 175 11.87 -6.03 14.01
N PRO A 176 11.25 -5.18 14.85
CA PRO A 176 10.38 -5.62 15.93
C PRO A 176 9.05 -6.27 15.47
N TRP A 177 8.73 -6.19 14.17
CA TRP A 177 7.60 -6.90 13.54
C TRP A 177 7.92 -8.33 13.11
N ALA A 178 9.19 -8.71 13.04
CA ALA A 178 9.60 -10.06 12.66
C ALA A 178 9.57 -10.97 13.90
N GLY A 179 8.64 -11.91 13.92
CA GLY A 179 8.44 -12.90 14.99
C GLY A 179 8.10 -14.26 14.43
#